data_AF-A0A6L3EQQ7-F1
#
_entry.id   AF-A0A6L3EQQ7-F1
#
_cell.length_a   1.000
_cell.length_b   1.000
_cell.length_c   1.000
_cell.angle_alpha   90.00
_cell.angle_beta   90.00
_cell.angle_gamma   90.00
#
_symmetry.space_group_name_H-M   'P 1'
#
loop_
_entity.id
_entity.type
_entity.pdbx_description
1 polymer ?
#
loop_
_entity_poly.entity_id
_entity_poly.type
_entity_poly.pdbx_seq_one_letter_code
_entity_poly.pdbx_strand_id
1 'polypeptide(L)'
;MITFKILLLSHLLGDFPLQTNRIFRMKLSGHKGLALHVAIHLIVAIILIQHAWHYAAVILFLGVSHYITDWIKVRLQPIESPQFKGFVIDQIVHLLVIGLIAWWTPDLPSVLPVRFLLPAIVITAVPALLMTGWVWANDMCQAKKMTHCKYVRWACRRLLPISQQVGWIVACFVLVLLVFPAI
;
A
#
# COMPACT_ATOMS: atom_id res chain seq x y z
N MET A 1 4.39 -10.24 16.31
CA MET A 1 4.47 -11.31 15.28
C MET A 1 5.29 -10.78 14.12
N ILE A 2 6.27 -11.54 13.63
CA ILE A 2 7.17 -11.08 12.57
C ILE A 2 6.40 -10.96 11.25
N THR A 3 5.52 -11.93 10.96
CA THR A 3 4.67 -11.94 9.77
C THR A 3 3.89 -10.65 9.57
N PHE A 4 3.24 -10.13 10.62
CA PHE A 4 2.50 -8.87 10.52
C PHE A 4 3.37 -7.73 10.01
N LYS A 5 4.61 -7.62 10.52
CA LYS A 5 5.55 -6.56 10.12
C LYS A 5 5.98 -6.71 8.66
N ILE A 6 6.33 -7.93 8.24
CA ILE A 6 6.73 -8.24 6.86
C ILE A 6 5.60 -7.88 5.89
N LEU A 7 4.38 -8.38 6.17
CA LEU A 7 3.24 -8.21 5.29
C LEU A 7 2.72 -6.76 5.31
N LEU A 8 2.78 -6.07 6.45
CA LEU A 8 2.47 -4.64 6.52
C LEU A 8 3.47 -3.82 5.69
N LEU A 9 4.77 -4.11 5.79
CA LEU A 9 5.77 -3.45 4.96
C LEU A 9 5.54 -3.74 3.46
N SER A 10 5.23 -4.99 3.11
CA SER A 10 4.89 -5.39 1.75
C SER A 10 3.68 -4.62 1.20
N HIS A 11 2.61 -4.53 1.99
CA HIS A 11 1.42 -3.76 1.66
C HIS A 11 1.73 -2.28 1.47
N LEU A 12 2.42 -1.66 2.43
CA LEU A 12 2.77 -0.24 2.36
C LEU A 12 3.62 0.09 1.13
N LEU A 13 4.59 -0.76 0.77
CA LEU A 13 5.42 -0.58 -0.43
C LEU A 13 4.59 -0.74 -1.72
N GLY A 14 3.70 -1.73 -1.76
CA GLY A 14 2.85 -1.99 -2.93
C GLY A 14 1.85 -0.86 -3.19
N ASP A 15 1.03 -0.52 -2.20
CA ASP A 15 -0.12 0.38 -2.36
C ASP A 15 0.26 1.87 -2.49
N PHE A 16 1.45 2.27 -2.03
CA PHE A 16 1.83 3.69 -1.93
C PHE A 16 3.02 4.07 -2.82
N PRO A 17 4.28 3.65 -2.57
CA PRO A 17 5.38 3.87 -3.52
C PRO A 17 5.17 3.28 -4.91
N LEU A 18 4.78 1.99 -4.98
CA LEU A 18 4.80 1.24 -6.24
C LEU A 18 3.51 1.37 -7.04
N GLN A 19 2.38 1.69 -6.39
CA GLN A 19 1.13 2.04 -7.07
C GLN A 19 1.21 3.48 -7.63
N THR A 20 1.84 3.61 -8.80
CA THR A 20 1.90 4.90 -9.51
C THR A 20 0.52 5.33 -10.03
N ASN A 21 0.37 6.62 -10.34
CA ASN A 21 -0.84 7.15 -11.01
C ASN A 21 -1.20 6.37 -12.29
N ARG A 22 -0.21 5.82 -13.01
CA ARG A 22 -0.43 5.00 -14.19
C ARG A 22 -1.05 3.65 -13.83
N ILE A 23 -0.51 2.97 -12.82
CA ILE A 23 -1.04 1.69 -12.33
C ILE A 23 -2.45 1.87 -11.78
N PHE A 24 -2.69 2.93 -11.01
CA PHE A 24 -4.02 3.27 -10.51
C PHE A 24 -5.04 3.45 -11.65
N ARG A 25 -4.71 4.20 -12.70
CA ARG A 25 -5.59 4.35 -13.89
C ARG A 25 -5.83 3.02 -14.61
N MET A 26 -4.81 2.17 -14.71
CA MET A 26 -4.98 0.83 -15.30
C MET A 26 -5.89 -0.04 -14.44
N LYS A 27 -5.75 -0.01 -13.11
CA LYS A 27 -6.63 -0.71 -12.16
C LYS A 27 -8.10 -0.31 -12.34
N LEU A 28 -8.37 0.98 -12.57
CA LEU A 28 -9.72 1.48 -12.87
C LEU A 28 -10.24 1.03 -14.24
N SER A 29 -9.37 0.75 -15.21
CA SER A 29 -9.77 0.30 -16.55
C SER A 29 -10.20 -1.18 -16.63
N GLY A 30 -9.95 -1.97 -15.59
CA GLY A 30 -10.44 -3.35 -15.49
C GLY A 30 -9.43 -4.36 -14.97
N HIS A 31 -9.77 -5.64 -15.14
CA HIS A 31 -9.10 -6.77 -14.50
C HIS A 31 -7.60 -6.89 -14.79
N LYS A 32 -7.13 -6.45 -15.97
CA LYS A 32 -5.70 -6.50 -16.32
C LYS A 32 -4.85 -5.57 -15.46
N GLY A 33 -5.33 -4.34 -15.21
CA GLY A 33 -4.63 -3.40 -14.34
C GLY A 33 -4.68 -3.81 -12.88
N LEU A 34 -5.79 -4.41 -12.45
CA LEU A 34 -5.91 -4.99 -11.12
C LEU A 34 -4.95 -6.18 -10.93
N ALA A 35 -4.83 -7.06 -11.93
CA ALA A 35 -3.88 -8.16 -11.91
C ALA A 35 -2.42 -7.66 -11.86
N LEU A 36 -2.09 -6.59 -12.61
CA LEU A 36 -0.78 -5.95 -12.53
C LEU A 36 -0.50 -5.40 -11.13
N HIS A 37 -1.48 -4.74 -10.52
CA HIS A 37 -1.36 -4.23 -9.14
C HIS A 37 -1.08 -5.37 -8.16
N VAL A 38 -1.88 -6.43 -8.20
CA VAL A 38 -1.69 -7.59 -7.32
C VAL A 38 -0.34 -8.28 -7.57
N ALA A 39 0.12 -8.37 -8.82
CA ALA A 39 1.44 -8.91 -9.13
C ALA A 39 2.57 -8.13 -8.44
N ILE A 40 2.45 -6.80 -8.34
CA ILE A 40 3.40 -5.97 -7.58
C ILE A 40 3.40 -6.37 -6.10
N HIS A 41 2.22 -6.51 -5.48
CA HIS A 41 2.12 -6.95 -4.08
C HIS A 41 2.75 -8.34 -3.86
N LEU A 42 2.48 -9.29 -4.74
CA LEU A 42 3.06 -10.63 -4.67
C LEU A 42 4.58 -10.61 -4.81
N ILE A 43 5.12 -9.84 -5.76
CA ILE A 43 6.57 -9.71 -5.95
C ILE A 43 7.22 -9.12 -4.70
N VAL A 44 6.65 -8.05 -4.12
CA VAL A 44 7.19 -7.44 -2.89
C VAL A 44 7.14 -8.43 -1.73
N ALA A 45 6.04 -9.18 -1.57
CA ALA A 45 5.93 -10.19 -0.53
C ALA A 45 6.98 -11.29 -0.69
N ILE A 46 7.17 -11.81 -1.92
CA ILE A 46 8.17 -12.83 -2.26
C ILE A 46 9.59 -12.33 -1.93
N ILE A 47 9.91 -11.07 -2.21
CA ILE A 47 11.22 -10.48 -1.91
C ILE A 47 11.46 -10.34 -0.41
N LEU A 48 10.42 -10.06 0.39
CA LEU A 48 10.56 -9.83 1.83
C LEU A 48 10.49 -11.12 2.69
N ILE A 49 9.91 -12.19 2.16
CA ILE A 49 9.77 -13.48 2.85
C ILE A 49 10.91 -14.42 2.43
N GLN A 50 11.71 -14.86 3.39
CA GLN A 50 12.79 -15.81 3.12
C GLN A 50 12.20 -17.17 2.73
N HIS A 51 12.80 -17.82 1.73
CA HIS A 51 12.32 -19.10 1.20
C HIS A 51 10.82 -19.08 0.81
N ALA A 52 10.34 -17.94 0.27
CA ALA A 52 8.95 -17.64 -0.06
C ALA A 52 8.15 -18.79 -0.70
N TRP A 53 8.77 -19.61 -1.55
CA TRP A 53 8.11 -20.75 -2.20
C TRP A 53 7.53 -21.79 -1.23
N HIS A 54 8.08 -21.96 -0.02
CA HIS A 54 7.50 -22.83 1.02
C HIS A 54 6.17 -22.28 1.56
N TYR A 55 5.93 -20.98 1.37
CA TYR A 55 4.75 -20.26 1.82
C TYR A 55 3.86 -19.83 0.64
N ALA A 56 3.94 -20.53 -0.50
CA ALA A 56 3.19 -20.21 -1.70
C ALA A 56 1.67 -20.12 -1.44
N ALA A 57 1.12 -20.96 -0.56
CA ALA A 57 -0.29 -20.89 -0.18
C ALA A 57 -0.65 -19.58 0.55
N VAL A 58 0.23 -19.10 1.45
CA VAL A 58 0.05 -17.83 2.16
C VAL A 58 0.14 -16.64 1.20
N ILE A 59 1.14 -16.68 0.30
CA ILE A 59 1.35 -15.64 -0.72
C ILE A 59 0.17 -15.60 -1.70
N LEU A 60 -0.33 -16.76 -2.14
CA LEU A 60 -1.50 -16.85 -2.99
C LEU A 60 -2.75 -16.31 -2.29
N PHE A 61 -2.97 -16.68 -1.03
CA PHE A 61 -4.09 -16.18 -0.24
C PHE A 61 -4.03 -14.66 -0.04
N LEU A 62 -2.84 -14.10 0.21
CA LEU A 62 -2.59 -12.66 0.27
C LEU A 62 -3.00 -11.99 -1.04
N GLY A 63 -2.51 -12.49 -2.18
CA GLY A 63 -2.81 -11.92 -3.51
C GLY A 63 -4.28 -12.02 -3.90
N VAL A 64 -4.93 -13.17 -3.64
CA VAL A 64 -6.36 -13.35 -3.90
C VAL A 64 -7.20 -12.41 -3.03
N SER A 65 -6.87 -12.30 -1.75
CA SER A 65 -7.57 -11.38 -0.84
C SER A 65 -7.41 -9.93 -1.32
N HIS A 66 -6.18 -9.52 -1.67
CA HIS A 66 -5.87 -8.19 -2.20
C HIS A 66 -6.63 -7.89 -3.50
N TYR A 67 -6.70 -8.87 -4.40
CA TYR A 67 -7.46 -8.74 -5.63
C TYR A 67 -8.95 -8.50 -5.35
N ILE A 68 -9.54 -9.31 -4.47
CA ILE A 68 -10.96 -9.25 -4.16
C ILE A 68 -11.31 -7.91 -3.49
N THR A 69 -10.52 -7.47 -2.51
CA THR A 69 -10.74 -6.20 -1.80
C THR A 69 -10.73 -5.01 -2.74
N ASP A 70 -9.68 -4.91 -3.56
CA ASP A 70 -9.54 -3.85 -4.56
C ASP A 70 -10.62 -3.89 -5.63
N TRP A 71 -11.00 -5.08 -6.09
CA TRP A 71 -12.07 -5.26 -7.06
C TRP A 71 -13.43 -4.79 -6.51
N ILE A 72 -13.75 -5.15 -5.25
CA ILE A 72 -14.96 -4.68 -4.57
C ILE A 72 -14.93 -3.15 -4.52
N LYS A 73 -13.82 -2.54 -4.10
CA LYS A 73 -13.68 -1.08 -4.03
C LYS A 73 -13.93 -0.41 -5.38
N VAL A 74 -13.27 -0.88 -6.44
CA VAL A 74 -13.43 -0.32 -7.80
C VAL A 74 -14.86 -0.44 -8.30
N ARG A 75 -15.56 -1.53 -7.98
CA ARG A 75 -16.96 -1.73 -8.38
C ARG A 75 -17.96 -0.88 -7.60
N LEU A 76 -17.70 -0.66 -6.31
CA LEU A 76 -18.64 0.04 -5.42
C LEU A 76 -18.41 1.56 -5.36
N GLN A 77 -17.26 2.06 -5.82
CA GLN A 77 -16.89 3.48 -5.72
C GLN A 77 -16.59 4.09 -7.10
N PRO A 78 -17.58 4.74 -7.73
CA PRO A 78 -17.35 5.55 -8.91
C PRO A 78 -16.32 6.66 -8.61
N ILE A 79 -15.52 7.04 -9.61
CA ILE A 79 -14.44 8.04 -9.47
C ILE A 79 -14.98 9.41 -9.01
N GLU A 80 -16.22 9.74 -9.36
CA GLU A 80 -16.88 11.01 -9.02
C GLU A 80 -17.45 11.05 -7.59
N SER A 81 -17.49 9.90 -6.90
CA SER A 81 -17.96 9.83 -5.52
C SER A 81 -16.86 10.21 -4.52
N PRO A 82 -17.19 10.66 -3.29
CA PRO A 82 -16.20 10.86 -2.24
C PRO A 82 -15.40 9.59 -1.96
N GLN A 83 -14.08 9.66 -2.11
CA GLN A 83 -13.17 8.52 -2.06
C GLN A 83 -12.65 8.24 -0.65
N PHE A 84 -12.65 9.22 0.27
CA PHE A 84 -11.96 9.13 1.56
C PHE A 84 -12.48 8.01 2.44
N LYS A 85 -13.80 7.92 2.63
CA LYS A 85 -14.40 6.85 3.45
C LYS A 85 -14.06 5.48 2.87
N GLY A 86 -14.21 5.35 1.55
CA GLY A 86 -13.93 4.13 0.83
C GLY A 86 -12.47 3.70 0.91
N PHE A 87 -11.55 4.66 0.80
CA PHE A 87 -10.12 4.48 0.99
C PHE A 87 -9.77 4.02 2.42
N VAL A 88 -10.37 4.62 3.45
CA VAL A 88 -10.12 4.19 4.85
C VAL A 88 -10.62 2.79 5.12
N ILE A 89 -11.84 2.45 4.66
CA ILE A 89 -12.40 1.10 4.80
C ILE A 89 -11.50 0.09 4.09
N ASP A 90 -11.06 0.41 2.88
CA ASP A 90 -10.15 -0.41 2.10
C ASP A 90 -8.84 -0.71 2.86
N GLN A 91 -8.20 0.30 3.44
CA GLN A 91 -6.98 0.09 4.24
C GLN A 91 -7.24 -0.75 5.49
N ILE A 92 -8.39 -0.57 6.17
CA ILE A 92 -8.76 -1.40 7.32
C ILE A 92 -8.92 -2.87 6.91
N VAL A 93 -9.59 -3.15 5.78
CA VAL A 93 -9.79 -4.54 5.31
C VAL A 93 -8.45 -5.19 4.98
N HIS A 94 -7.53 -4.48 4.32
CA HIS A 94 -6.17 -5.01 4.08
C HIS A 94 -5.42 -5.31 5.39
N LEU A 95 -5.50 -4.41 6.38
CA LEU A 95 -4.89 -4.65 7.70
C LEU A 95 -5.51 -5.84 8.43
N LEU A 96 -6.82 -6.08 8.30
CA LEU A 96 -7.49 -7.24 8.86
C LEU A 96 -7.04 -8.54 8.19
N VAL A 97 -6.91 -8.56 6.86
CA VAL A 97 -6.36 -9.72 6.12
C VAL A 97 -4.93 -10.01 6.55
N ILE A 98 -4.08 -8.98 6.64
CA ILE A 98 -2.69 -9.10 7.11
C ILE A 98 -2.65 -9.63 8.55
N GLY A 99 -3.52 -9.11 9.43
CA GLY A 99 -3.66 -9.57 10.81
C GLY A 99 -4.08 -11.03 10.90
N LEU A 100 -5.04 -11.46 10.07
CA LEU A 100 -5.50 -12.84 9.99
C LEU A 100 -4.39 -13.79 9.53
N ILE A 101 -3.64 -13.42 8.48
CA ILE A 101 -2.50 -14.20 8.01
C ILE A 101 -1.42 -14.27 9.08
N ALA A 102 -1.14 -13.15 9.75
CA ALA A 102 -0.15 -13.13 10.83
C ALA A 102 -0.58 -13.98 12.02
N TRP A 103 -1.88 -14.05 12.33
CA TRP A 103 -2.40 -14.92 13.38
C TRP A 103 -2.26 -16.40 13.02
N TRP A 104 -2.56 -16.78 11.77
CA TRP A 104 -2.46 -18.16 11.29
C TRP A 104 -1.01 -18.63 11.09
N THR A 105 -0.13 -17.73 10.60
CA THR A 105 1.29 -18.00 10.31
C THR A 105 2.14 -16.95 11.01
N PRO A 106 2.41 -17.06 12.33
CA PRO A 106 3.05 -16.02 13.15
C PRO A 106 4.48 -15.61 12.77
N ASP A 107 5.25 -16.59 12.29
CA ASP A 107 6.71 -16.54 12.25
C ASP A 107 7.25 -16.80 10.84
N LEU A 108 6.70 -16.10 9.84
CA LEU A 108 7.32 -16.07 8.51
C LEU A 108 8.75 -15.53 8.64
N PRO A 109 9.75 -16.22 8.07
CA PRO A 109 11.12 -15.76 8.10
C PRO A 109 11.26 -14.54 7.19
N SER A 110 11.89 -13.47 7.69
CA SER A 110 12.11 -12.25 6.92
C SER A 110 13.47 -12.28 6.25
N VAL A 111 13.54 -11.81 5.00
CA VAL A 111 14.82 -11.48 4.36
C VAL A 111 15.46 -10.26 5.04
N LEU A 112 14.64 -9.29 5.46
CA LEU A 112 15.13 -8.10 6.15
C LEU A 112 15.38 -8.41 7.64
N PRO A 113 16.56 -8.07 8.21
CA PRO A 113 16.80 -8.24 9.64
C PRO A 113 15.71 -7.56 10.48
N VAL A 114 15.25 -8.24 11.54
CA VAL A 114 14.09 -7.80 12.35
C VAL A 114 14.24 -6.38 12.91
N ARG A 115 15.48 -5.96 13.20
CA ARG A 115 15.82 -4.60 13.67
C ARG A 115 15.45 -3.49 12.66
N PHE A 116 15.43 -3.80 11.37
CA PHE A 116 15.11 -2.85 10.31
C PHE A 116 13.63 -2.84 9.91
N LEU A 117 12.84 -3.87 10.27
CA LEU A 117 11.43 -3.94 9.90
C LEU A 117 10.61 -2.76 10.44
N LEU A 118 10.77 -2.41 11.72
CA LEU A 118 10.00 -1.31 12.31
C LEU A 118 10.38 0.06 11.72
N PRO A 119 11.69 0.43 11.63
CA PRO A 119 12.09 1.64 10.93
C PRO A 119 11.57 1.70 9.49
N ALA A 120 11.68 0.61 8.73
CA ALA A 120 11.18 0.52 7.36
C ALA A 120 9.67 0.78 7.27
N ILE A 121 8.88 0.21 8.19
CA ILE A 121 7.43 0.46 8.27
C ILE A 121 7.15 1.93 8.56
N VAL A 122 7.84 2.54 9.54
CA VAL A 122 7.63 3.93 9.93
C VAL A 122 7.91 4.89 8.78
N ILE A 123 9.02 4.71 8.06
CA ILE A 123 9.35 5.57 6.91
C ILE A 123 8.37 5.34 5.74
N THR A 124 7.94 4.10 5.51
CA THR A 124 7.00 3.77 4.41
C THR A 124 5.56 4.22 4.73
N ALA A 125 5.23 4.40 6.01
CA ALA A 125 3.96 4.98 6.43
C ALA A 125 3.86 6.48 6.05
N VAL A 126 4.97 7.19 5.84
CA VAL A 126 4.94 8.62 5.47
C VAL A 126 4.23 8.85 4.13
N PRO A 127 4.58 8.17 3.02
CA PRO A 127 3.78 8.18 1.78
C PRO A 127 2.31 7.84 2.01
N ALA A 128 2.01 6.82 2.81
CA ALA A 128 0.62 6.42 3.09
C ALA A 128 -0.20 7.54 3.76
N LEU A 129 0.40 8.24 4.73
CA LEU A 129 -0.23 9.38 5.41
C LEU A 129 -0.42 10.57 4.47
N LEU A 130 0.58 10.87 3.63
CA LEU A 130 0.48 11.93 2.63
C LEU A 130 -0.64 11.63 1.61
N MET A 131 -0.73 10.39 1.14
CA MET A 131 -1.80 9.93 0.26
C MET A 131 -3.16 10.04 0.95
N THR A 132 -3.28 9.61 2.21
CA THR A 132 -4.52 9.72 2.99
C THR A 132 -4.98 11.17 3.12
N GLY A 133 -4.07 12.09 3.44
CA GLY A 133 -4.34 13.52 3.50
C GLY A 133 -4.72 14.12 2.15
N TRP A 134 -4.12 13.62 1.06
CA TRP A 134 -4.48 14.01 -0.29
C TRP A 134 -5.90 13.57 -0.66
N VAL A 135 -6.26 12.30 -0.43
CA VAL A 135 -7.60 11.76 -0.73
C VAL A 135 -8.66 12.57 0.01
N TRP A 136 -8.46 12.84 1.29
CA TRP A 136 -9.35 13.68 2.09
C TRP A 136 -9.49 15.10 1.50
N ALA A 137 -8.36 15.75 1.21
CA ALA A 137 -8.37 17.12 0.68
C ALA A 137 -9.02 17.19 -0.71
N ASN A 138 -8.84 16.14 -1.53
CA ASN A 138 -9.46 16.02 -2.84
C ASN A 138 -10.99 15.92 -2.73
N ASP A 139 -11.53 15.11 -1.81
CA ASP A 139 -12.96 15.04 -1.54
C ASP A 139 -13.55 16.39 -1.10
N MET A 140 -12.85 17.11 -0.21
CA MET A 140 -13.27 18.45 0.22
C MET A 140 -13.34 19.41 -0.98
N CYS A 141 -12.29 19.42 -1.82
CA CYS A 141 -12.25 20.25 -3.01
C CYS A 141 -13.33 19.89 -4.05
N GLN A 142 -13.57 18.60 -4.30
CA GLN A 142 -14.61 18.14 -5.24
C GLN A 142 -16.01 18.52 -4.78
N ALA A 143 -16.30 18.37 -3.47
CA ALA A 143 -17.57 18.78 -2.88
C ALA A 143 -17.76 20.31 -2.83
N LYS A 144 -16.79 21.10 -3.34
CA LYS A 144 -16.66 22.55 -3.15
C LYS A 144 -16.70 22.99 -1.68
N LYS A 145 -16.48 22.05 -0.75
CA LYS A 145 -16.42 22.28 0.69
C LYS A 145 -15.02 22.79 1.04
N MET A 146 -14.94 23.88 1.78
CA MET A 146 -13.66 24.45 2.26
C MET A 146 -12.66 24.84 1.15
N THR A 147 -13.13 25.07 -0.08
CA THR A 147 -12.26 25.52 -1.20
C THR A 147 -11.64 26.90 -0.96
N HIS A 148 -12.20 27.70 -0.05
CA HIS A 148 -11.61 28.96 0.41
C HIS A 148 -10.38 28.75 1.30
N CYS A 149 -10.25 27.58 1.95
CA CYS A 149 -9.11 27.28 2.80
C CYS A 149 -7.85 27.03 1.96
N LYS A 150 -6.84 27.90 2.14
CA LYS A 150 -5.55 27.80 1.42
C LYS A 150 -4.84 26.45 1.66
N TYR A 151 -4.97 25.89 2.86
CA TYR A 151 -4.32 24.62 3.23
C TYR A 151 -4.95 23.42 2.53
N VAL A 152 -6.28 23.37 2.43
CA VAL A 152 -7.00 22.29 1.71
C VAL A 152 -6.67 22.32 0.22
N ARG A 153 -6.65 23.51 -0.40
CA ARG A 153 -6.25 23.67 -1.81
C ARG A 153 -4.80 23.29 -2.07
N TRP A 154 -3.90 23.62 -1.14
CA TRP A 154 -2.50 23.19 -1.24
C TRP A 154 -2.41 21.66 -1.15
N ALA A 155 -3.11 21.07 -0.17
CA ALA A 155 -3.09 19.64 0.09
C ALA A 155 -3.58 18.83 -1.12
N CYS A 156 -4.73 19.18 -1.71
CA CYS A 156 -5.28 18.47 -2.86
C CYS A 156 -4.39 18.57 -4.13
N ARG A 157 -3.51 19.57 -4.23
CA ARG A 157 -2.61 19.75 -5.38
C ARG A 157 -1.22 19.16 -5.16
N ARG A 158 -0.72 19.16 -3.91
CA ARG A 158 0.70 18.89 -3.61
C ARG A 158 0.95 17.57 -2.91
N LEU A 159 0.03 17.08 -2.08
CA LEU A 159 0.30 15.90 -1.25
C LEU A 159 0.52 14.62 -2.07
N LEU A 160 -0.23 14.40 -3.15
CA LEU A 160 -0.02 13.22 -4.01
C LEU A 160 1.34 13.22 -4.71
N PRO A 161 1.77 14.29 -5.41
CA PRO A 161 3.13 14.35 -5.97
C PRO A 161 4.23 14.13 -4.92
N ILE A 162 4.10 14.75 -3.74
CA ILE A 162 5.07 14.59 -2.64
C ILE A 162 5.07 13.14 -2.15
N SER A 163 3.89 12.54 -1.96
CA SER A 163 3.74 11.13 -1.57
C SER A 163 4.46 10.21 -2.54
N GLN A 164 4.36 10.44 -3.85
CA GLN A 164 5.00 9.61 -4.87
C GLN A 164 6.53 9.78 -4.85
N GLN A 165 7.02 11.03 -4.74
CA GLN A 165 8.47 11.30 -4.67
C GLN A 165 9.11 10.67 -3.42
N VAL A 166 8.51 10.90 -2.25
CA VAL A 166 8.96 10.29 -0.99
C VAL A 166 8.85 8.76 -1.07
N GLY A 167 7.78 8.25 -1.70
CA GLY A 167 7.58 6.83 -1.91
C GLY A 167 8.73 6.17 -2.66
N TRP A 168 9.17 6.75 -3.79
CA TRP A 168 10.32 6.22 -4.54
C TRP A 168 11.61 6.22 -3.73
N ILE A 169 11.88 7.31 -2.98
CA ILE A 169 13.07 7.38 -2.10
C ILE A 169 13.04 6.26 -1.07
N VAL A 170 11.89 6.04 -0.42
CA VAL A 170 11.72 4.99 0.58
C VAL A 170 11.83 3.59 -0.03
N ALA A 171 11.22 3.34 -1.20
CA ALA A 171 11.32 2.05 -1.88
C ALA A 171 12.78 1.73 -2.26
N CYS A 172 13.53 2.71 -2.78
CA CYS A 172 14.96 2.57 -3.05
C CYS A 172 15.75 2.27 -1.77
N PHE A 173 15.46 2.98 -0.67
CA PHE A 173 16.13 2.74 0.60
C PHE A 173 15.87 1.33 1.16
N VAL A 174 14.62 0.85 1.13
CA VAL A 174 14.30 -0.52 1.56
C VAL A 174 14.99 -1.55 0.66
N LEU A 175 15.07 -1.30 -0.65
CA LEU A 175 15.80 -2.17 -1.57
C LEU A 175 17.30 -2.23 -1.25
N VAL A 176 17.92 -1.11 -0.86
CA VAL A 176 19.32 -1.08 -0.39
C VAL A 176 19.48 -1.93 0.88
N LEU A 177 18.56 -1.82 1.84
CA LEU A 177 18.61 -2.64 3.06
C LEU A 177 18.48 -4.15 2.78
N LEU A 178 17.77 -4.53 1.72
CA LEU A 178 17.64 -5.94 1.30
C LEU A 178 18.92 -6.49 0.66
N VAL A 179 19.67 -5.65 -0.07
CA VAL A 179 20.91 -6.05 -0.74
C VAL A 179 22.11 -5.99 0.20
N PHE A 180 22.13 -5.05 1.15
CA PHE A 180 23.24 -4.83 2.08
C PHE A 180 22.78 -4.96 3.54
N PRO A 181 22.45 -6.17 4.02
CA PRO A 181 21.92 -6.38 5.37
C PRO A 181 22.94 -6.13 6.50
N ALA A 182 24.22 -5.88 6.16
CA ALA A 182 25.34 -5.67 7.07
C ALA A 182 25.67 -4.20 7.38
N ILE A 183 24.91 -3.24 6.83
CA ILE A 183 24.98 -1.82 7.23
C ILE A 183 24.25 -1.62 8.57
#